data_AF-R1E575-F1
#
_entry.id   AF-R1E575-F1
#
_cell.length_a   1.000
_cell.length_b   1.000
_cell.length_c   1.000
_cell.angle_alpha   90.00
_cell.angle_beta   90.00
_cell.angle_gamma   90.00
#
_symmetry.space_group_name_H-M   'P 1'
#
loop_
_entity.id
_entity.type
_entity.pdbx_description
1 polymer ?
#
loop_
_entity_poly.entity_id
_entity_poly.type
_entity_poly.pdbx_seq_one_letter_code
_entity_poly.pdbx_strand_id
1 'polypeptide(L)'
;MDSQSASASPDRDWVPRQRPQSQIAKNFSAALDDIFNLSGKFDDVEKEVDQKQQALTSQNAELEALEARLRAAEERLKQAKGTPSEDGKSPVLQEGFDDAGKQKAADDAADAGKGISA
;
A
#
# COMPACT_ATOMS: atom_id res chain seq x y z
N MET A 1 -36.70 40.64 37.00
CA MET A 1 -35.78 39.73 36.27
C MET A 1 -36.64 38.57 35.84
N ASP A 2 -37.40 38.81 34.78
CA ASP A 2 -38.50 37.98 34.34
C ASP A 2 -37.96 37.01 33.31
N SER A 3 -37.79 35.75 33.72
CA SER A 3 -37.37 34.64 32.86
C SER A 3 -38.52 34.25 31.93
N GLN A 4 -38.72 35.02 30.87
CA GLN A 4 -39.60 34.66 29.77
C GLN A 4 -38.92 33.71 28.78
N SER A 5 -39.70 32.73 28.35
CA SER A 5 -39.52 31.95 27.12
C SER A 5 -38.54 30.76 27.19
N ALA A 6 -38.82 29.81 28.10
CA ALA A 6 -38.67 28.41 27.70
C ALA A 6 -39.83 28.11 26.74
N SER A 7 -39.56 28.24 25.45
CA SER A 7 -40.40 27.77 24.37
C SER A 7 -40.83 26.34 24.67
N ALA A 8 -42.07 26.17 25.13
CA ALA A 8 -42.71 24.88 25.24
C ALA A 8 -42.74 24.29 23.83
N SER A 9 -41.77 23.42 23.52
CA SER A 9 -41.71 22.73 22.24
C SER A 9 -43.02 21.96 22.09
N PRO A 10 -43.86 22.28 21.09
CA PRO A 10 -45.18 21.65 20.91
C PRO A 10 -45.10 20.15 20.63
N ASP A 11 -43.89 19.64 20.41
CA ASP A 11 -43.59 18.23 20.11
C ASP A 11 -43.34 17.38 21.36
N ARG A 12 -43.23 17.97 22.55
CA ARG A 12 -42.87 17.23 23.79
C ARG A 12 -43.93 16.23 24.24
N ASP A 13 -45.20 16.56 23.99
CA ASP A 13 -46.37 15.73 24.32
C ASP A 13 -46.92 14.99 23.09
N TRP A 14 -46.16 14.96 21.99
CA TRP A 14 -46.58 14.28 20.78
C TRP A 14 -46.51 12.76 20.96
N VAL A 15 -47.68 12.14 21.07
CA VAL A 15 -47.82 10.68 21.05
C VAL A 15 -48.00 10.23 19.59
N PRO A 16 -47.21 9.27 19.08
CA PRO A 16 -47.36 8.77 17.70
C PRO A 16 -48.72 8.09 17.52
N ARG A 17 -49.73 8.87 17.13
CA ARG A 17 -50.95 8.33 16.53
C ARG A 17 -50.54 7.91 15.12
N GLN A 18 -50.95 6.73 14.66
CA GLN A 18 -50.65 6.09 13.36
C GLN A 18 -51.01 6.97 12.14
N ARG A 19 -50.39 8.14 12.03
CA ARG A 19 -50.55 9.08 10.93
C ARG A 19 -49.57 8.61 9.86
N PRO A 20 -50.05 8.31 8.64
CA PRO A 20 -49.15 7.91 7.58
C PRO A 20 -48.15 9.04 7.31
N GLN A 21 -46.87 8.78 7.56
CA GLN A 21 -45.80 9.69 7.17
C GLN A 21 -45.80 9.80 5.64
N SER A 22 -45.73 11.02 5.11
CA SER A 22 -45.80 11.23 3.67
C SER A 22 -44.61 10.56 2.97
N GLN A 23 -44.86 10.00 1.79
CA GLN A 23 -43.79 9.41 0.97
C GLN A 23 -42.72 10.44 0.60
N ILE A 24 -43.13 11.69 0.40
CA ILE A 24 -42.23 12.83 0.16
C ILE A 24 -41.31 13.06 1.35
N ALA A 25 -41.84 13.04 2.58
CA ALA A 25 -41.03 13.23 3.78
C ALA A 25 -40.05 12.07 4.01
N LYS A 26 -40.44 10.82 3.70
CA LYS A 26 -39.53 9.66 3.75
C LYS A 26 -38.40 9.77 2.72
N ASN A 27 -38.72 10.17 1.49
CA ASN A 27 -37.72 10.36 0.45
C ASN A 27 -36.78 11.53 0.79
N PHE A 28 -37.33 12.60 1.37
CA PHE A 28 -36.56 13.76 1.80
C PHE A 28 -35.64 13.44 2.99
N SER A 29 -36.12 12.69 4.00
CA SER A 29 -35.27 12.26 5.11
C SER A 29 -34.13 11.36 4.64
N ALA A 30 -34.42 10.41 3.75
CA ALA A 30 -33.38 9.57 3.15
C ALA A 30 -32.33 10.39 2.39
N ALA A 31 -32.76 11.40 1.62
CA ALA A 31 -31.84 12.30 0.93
C ALA A 31 -30.96 13.11 1.90
N LEU A 32 -31.51 13.54 3.05
CA LEU A 32 -30.72 14.20 4.08
C LEU A 32 -29.76 13.24 4.77
N ASP A 33 -30.18 12.01 5.06
CA ASP A 33 -29.32 10.98 5.63
C ASP A 33 -28.14 10.66 4.71
N ASP A 34 -28.34 10.72 3.39
CA ASP A 34 -27.29 10.60 2.38
C ASP A 34 -26.41 11.86 2.30
N ILE A 35 -26.99 13.07 2.29
CA ILE A 35 -26.21 14.34 2.23
C ILE A 35 -25.32 14.50 3.47
N PHE A 36 -25.85 14.18 4.64
CA PHE A 36 -25.12 14.27 5.91
C PHE A 36 -24.39 12.98 6.26
N ASN A 37 -24.45 11.95 5.39
CA ASN A 37 -23.83 10.64 5.60
C ASN A 37 -24.10 10.07 7.01
N LEU A 38 -25.28 10.36 7.58
CA LEU A 38 -25.68 9.95 8.94
C LEU A 38 -25.86 8.43 9.07
N SER A 39 -25.82 7.72 7.94
CA SER A 39 -25.94 6.26 7.83
C SER A 39 -24.65 5.47 8.13
N GLY A 40 -23.61 6.11 8.68
CA GLY A 40 -22.39 5.42 9.16
C GLY A 40 -21.32 5.19 8.09
N LYS A 41 -21.47 5.75 6.88
CA LYS A 41 -20.45 5.68 5.82
C LYS A 41 -19.17 6.46 6.13
N PHE A 42 -19.20 7.36 7.11
CA PHE A 42 -18.04 8.14 7.51
C PHE A 42 -16.97 7.29 8.22
N ASP A 43 -17.39 6.33 9.03
CA ASP A 43 -16.48 5.47 9.80
C ASP A 43 -15.61 4.60 8.89
N ASP A 44 -16.14 4.17 7.74
CA ASP A 44 -15.39 3.40 6.75
C ASP A 44 -14.39 4.28 5.99
N VAL A 45 -14.78 5.51 5.67
CA VAL A 45 -13.88 6.50 5.02
C VAL A 45 -12.73 6.89 5.95
N GLU A 46 -13.01 7.09 7.24
CA GLU A 46 -11.97 7.40 8.25
C GLU A 46 -10.96 6.26 8.36
N LYS A 47 -11.41 5.01 8.45
CA LYS A 47 -10.53 3.83 8.44
C LYS A 47 -9.71 3.72 7.16
N GLU A 48 -10.30 4.01 6.00
CA GLU A 48 -9.59 3.95 4.72
C GLU A 48 -8.50 5.03 4.64
N VAL A 49 -8.77 6.23 5.14
CA VAL A 49 -7.78 7.31 5.21
C VAL A 49 -6.63 6.94 6.14
N ASP A 50 -6.91 6.41 7.33
CA ASP A 50 -5.88 5.97 8.28
C ASP A 50 -4.99 4.87 7.68
N GLN A 51 -5.58 3.88 7.03
CA GLN A 51 -4.85 2.80 6.36
C GLN A 51 -3.96 3.34 5.24
N LYS A 52 -4.49 4.25 4.41
CA LYS A 52 -3.72 4.89 3.33
C LYS A 52 -2.57 5.72 3.89
N GLN A 53 -2.80 6.44 4.98
CA GLN A 53 -1.77 7.25 5.61
C GLN A 53 -0.63 6.37 6.13
N GLN A 54 -0.93 5.27 6.82
CA GLN A 54 0.08 4.31 7.27
C GLN A 54 0.89 3.72 6.11
N ALA A 55 0.22 3.32 5.03
CA ALA A 55 0.88 2.79 3.84
C ALA A 55 1.81 3.82 3.18
N LEU A 56 1.36 5.07 3.05
CA LEU A 56 2.15 6.17 2.50
C LEU A 56 3.38 6.48 3.36
N THR A 57 3.23 6.53 4.69
CA THR A 57 4.35 6.75 5.60
C THR A 57 5.42 5.66 5.47
N SER A 58 5.02 4.39 5.37
CA SER A 58 5.96 3.28 5.16
C SER A 58 6.71 3.40 3.83
N GLN A 59 5.99 3.64 2.73
CA GLN A 59 6.60 3.80 1.41
C GLN A 59 7.56 4.99 1.37
N ASN A 60 7.21 6.10 2.02
CA ASN A 60 8.06 7.28 2.05
C ASN A 60 9.36 7.04 2.83
N ALA A 61 9.32 6.27 3.92
CA ALA A 61 10.53 5.89 4.66
C ALA A 61 11.48 5.01 3.82
N GLU A 62 10.93 4.09 3.02
CA GLU A 62 11.72 3.29 2.09
C GLU A 62 12.34 4.17 0.99
N LEU A 63 11.56 5.07 0.39
CA LEU A 63 12.06 6.00 -0.62
C LEU A 63 13.17 6.90 -0.09
N GLU A 64 13.01 7.45 1.12
CA GLU A 64 14.05 8.27 1.77
C GLU A 64 15.35 7.47 1.96
N ALA A 65 15.25 6.20 2.38
CA ALA A 65 16.41 5.32 2.51
C ALA A 65 17.08 5.04 1.16
N LEU A 66 16.30 4.87 0.08
CA LEU A 66 16.83 4.71 -1.27
C LEU A 66 17.51 6.00 -1.78
N GLU A 67 16.90 7.16 -1.58
CA GLU A 67 17.46 8.46 -1.96
C GLU A 67 18.78 8.73 -1.22
N ALA A 68 18.85 8.41 0.08
CA ALA A 68 20.07 8.55 0.86
C ALA A 68 21.19 7.65 0.32
N ARG A 69 20.87 6.40 -0.05
CA ARG A 69 21.84 5.48 -0.67
C ARG A 69 22.31 5.98 -2.03
N LEU A 70 21.39 6.48 -2.86
CA LEU A 70 21.72 7.02 -4.18
C LEU A 70 22.65 8.23 -4.05
N ARG A 71 22.32 9.18 -3.16
CA ARG A 71 23.14 10.37 -2.89
C ARG A 71 24.55 10.00 -2.40
N ALA A 72 24.66 9.03 -1.50
CA ALA A 72 25.96 8.56 -1.01
C ALA A 72 26.79 7.89 -2.11
N ALA A 73 26.16 7.13 -3.01
CA ALA A 73 26.83 6.52 -4.15
C ALA A 73 27.28 7.55 -5.19
N GLU A 74 26.45 8.56 -5.47
CA GLU A 74 26.78 9.67 -6.36
C GLU A 74 27.96 10.50 -5.84
N GLU A 75 28.01 10.76 -4.53
CA GLU A 75 29.13 11.49 -3.93
C GLU A 75 30.44 10.71 -4.08
N ARG A 76 30.44 9.39 -3.83
CA ARG A 76 31.61 8.52 -4.06
C ARG A 76 32.04 8.52 -5.52
N LEU A 77 31.10 8.44 -6.46
CA LEU A 77 31.41 8.48 -7.89
C LEU A 77 31.99 9.85 -8.30
N LYS A 78 31.45 10.94 -7.75
CA LYS A 78 31.95 12.29 -8.00
C LYS A 78 33.37 12.49 -7.45
N GLN A 79 33.66 11.96 -6.27
CA GLN A 79 35.01 11.96 -5.70
C GLN A 79 35.98 11.14 -6.58
N ALA A 80 35.58 9.94 -7.02
CA ALA A 80 36.38 9.10 -7.91
C ALA A 80 36.61 9.73 -9.30
N LYS A 81 35.64 10.48 -9.83
CA LYS A 81 35.77 11.24 -11.10
C LYS A 81 36.55 12.54 -10.94
N GLY A 82 36.58 13.12 -9.73
CA GLY A 82 37.28 14.36 -9.42
C GLY A 82 38.77 14.17 -9.08
N THR A 83 39.17 12.96 -8.68
CA THR A 83 40.58 12.57 -8.61
C THR A 83 41.04 12.07 -9.98
N PRO A 84 42.01 12.71 -10.66
CA PRO A 84 42.68 12.05 -11.76
C PRO A 84 43.32 10.78 -11.19
N SER A 85 42.78 9.62 -11.55
CA SER A 85 43.39 8.34 -11.21
C SER A 85 44.70 8.22 -11.99
N GLU A 86 45.81 8.66 -11.38
CA GLU A 86 47.12 8.08 -11.65
C GLU A 86 47.11 6.66 -11.08
N ASP A 87 46.47 5.71 -11.75
CA ASP A 87 46.75 4.29 -11.54
C ASP A 87 46.17 3.47 -12.69
N GLY A 88 46.99 3.35 -13.73
CA GLY A 88 46.82 2.34 -14.76
C GLY A 88 47.04 0.96 -14.16
N LYS A 89 45.96 0.28 -13.74
CA LYS A 89 45.95 -1.18 -13.64
C LYS A 89 44.53 -1.71 -13.82
N SER A 90 44.17 -1.96 -15.07
CA SER A 90 43.02 -2.79 -15.42
C SER A 90 43.15 -4.14 -14.71
N PRO A 91 42.11 -4.68 -14.05
CA PRO A 91 42.12 -6.06 -13.63
C PRO A 91 42.00 -6.91 -14.89
N VAL A 92 43.14 -7.47 -15.32
CA VAL A 92 43.18 -8.53 -16.32
C VAL A 92 42.38 -9.71 -15.76
N LEU A 93 41.32 -10.10 -16.47
CA LEU A 93 40.63 -11.36 -16.24
C LEU A 93 41.61 -12.47 -16.65
N GLN A 94 42.22 -13.09 -15.66
CA GLN A 94 43.10 -14.24 -15.85
C GLN A 94 42.24 -15.48 -16.05
N GLU A 95 42.04 -15.86 -17.32
CA GLU A 95 41.50 -17.15 -17.71
C GLU A 95 42.45 -18.26 -17.23
N GLY A 96 42.01 -19.03 -16.25
CA GLY A 96 42.63 -20.30 -15.86
C GLY A 96 42.18 -21.40 -16.79
N PHE A 97 43.02 -21.73 -17.76
CA PHE A 97 42.98 -23.03 -18.42
C PHE A 97 43.59 -24.06 -17.47
N ASP A 98 42.74 -24.86 -16.81
CA ASP A 98 43.16 -26.11 -16.20
C ASP A 98 42.67 -27.28 -17.06
N ASP A 99 43.59 -27.72 -17.92
CA ASP A 99 43.61 -29.02 -18.58
C ASP A 99 43.84 -30.10 -17.52
N ALA A 100 42.79 -30.86 -17.18
CA ALA A 100 42.95 -32.16 -16.53
C ALA A 100 41.68 -33.02 -16.68
N GLY A 101 41.85 -34.22 -17.25
CA GLY A 101 41.05 -35.37 -16.83
C GLY A 101 39.97 -35.87 -17.79
N LYS A 102 40.43 -36.52 -18.85
CA LYS A 102 39.68 -37.48 -19.66
C LYS A 102 39.11 -38.64 -18.80
N GLN A 103 37.93 -39.14 -19.21
CA GLN A 103 37.24 -40.41 -18.87
C GLN A 103 36.30 -40.48 -17.63
N LYS A 104 34.98 -40.48 -17.88
CA LYS A 104 34.14 -41.70 -17.88
C LYS A 104 32.79 -41.40 -18.53
N ALA A 105 32.61 -41.88 -19.76
CA ALA A 105 31.30 -42.13 -20.34
C ALA A 105 30.86 -43.56 -19.98
N ALA A 106 29.55 -43.78 -20.03
CA ALA A 106 28.84 -45.04 -19.79
C ALA A 106 28.75 -45.47 -18.32
N ASP A 107 27.56 -45.32 -17.75
CA ASP A 107 26.75 -46.38 -17.13
C ASP A 107 25.71 -45.68 -16.24
N ASP A 108 24.52 -45.39 -16.78
CA ASP A 108 23.20 -45.47 -16.12
C ASP A 108 22.05 -45.02 -17.06
N ALA A 109 22.13 -45.42 -18.33
CA ALA A 109 21.01 -45.34 -19.27
C ALA A 109 20.25 -46.68 -19.26
N ALA A 110 19.55 -46.99 -18.16
CA ALA A 110 18.59 -48.08 -18.11
C ALA A 110 17.68 -48.02 -16.87
N ASP A 111 16.75 -47.06 -16.81
CA ASP A 111 15.46 -47.34 -16.17
C ASP A 111 14.33 -46.65 -16.96
N ALA A 112 14.02 -47.26 -18.09
CA ALA A 112 12.83 -47.01 -18.85
C ALA A 112 11.67 -47.76 -18.17
N GLY A 113 10.70 -47.03 -17.62
CA GLY A 113 9.64 -47.66 -16.83
C GLY A 113 8.34 -46.88 -16.73
N LYS A 114 7.80 -46.46 -17.88
CA LYS A 114 6.37 -46.66 -18.22
C LYS A 114 5.31 -46.25 -17.19
N GLY A 115 4.71 -45.08 -17.45
CA GLY A 115 3.27 -44.88 -17.62
C GLY A 115 2.31 -45.32 -16.52
N ILE A 116 1.54 -44.37 -15.99
CA ILE A 116 0.14 -44.63 -15.65
C ILE A 116 -0.67 -43.34 -15.84
N SER A 117 -1.53 -43.36 -16.86
CA SER A 117 -2.69 -42.49 -17.01
C SER A 117 -3.76 -42.87 -15.96
N ALA A 118 -4.46 -41.88 -15.42
CA ALA A 118 -5.90 -41.88 -15.14
C ALA A 118 -6.32 -40.47 -14.68
#